data_AF-A0A968FSW4-F1
#
_entry.id   AF-A0A968FSW4-F1
#
_cell.length_a   1.000
_cell.length_b   1.000
_cell.length_c   1.000
_cell.angle_alpha   90.00
_cell.angle_beta   90.00
_cell.angle_gamma   90.00
#
_symmetry.space_group_name_H-M   'P 1'
#
loop_
_entity.id
_entity.type
_entity.pdbx_description
1 polymer ?
#
loop_
_entity_poly.entity_id
_entity_poly.type
_entity_poly.pdbx_seq_one_letter_code
_entity_poly.pdbx_strand_id
1 'polypeptide(L)'
;MAIVKRILLDVLKPHQPGALEFASALADLDPGYRVNLKVEEVDENTESIILVIEGEDIQFDAIDEVIKKLGGTIHSVDEVEAEGNPPAPSEG
;
A
#
# COMPACT_ATOMS: atom_id res chain seq x y z
N MET A 1 -19.32 2.57 7.39
CA MET A 1 -18.65 2.33 6.09
C MET A 1 -17.68 1.18 6.28
N ALA A 2 -17.37 0.44 5.22
CA ALA A 2 -16.33 -0.58 5.29
C ALA A 2 -14.96 0.10 5.39
N ILE A 3 -14.06 -0.45 6.20
CA ILE A 3 -12.73 0.09 6.44
C ILE A 3 -11.72 -0.86 5.81
N VAL A 4 -10.82 -0.35 4.98
CA VAL A 4 -9.78 -1.17 4.34
C VAL A 4 -8.72 -1.49 5.40
N LYS A 5 -8.50 -2.78 5.64
CA LYS A 5 -7.54 -3.30 6.62
C LYS A 5 -6.22 -3.69 5.99
N ARG A 6 -6.26 -4.16 4.74
CA ARG A 6 -5.07 -4.57 4.00
C ARG A 6 -5.26 -4.39 2.50
N ILE A 7 -4.20 -4.03 1.81
CA ILE A 7 -4.19 -3.94 0.35
C ILE A 7 -2.86 -4.44 -0.21
N LEU A 8 -2.92 -5.15 -1.33
CA LEU A 8 -1.78 -5.63 -2.09
C LEU A 8 -1.80 -4.96 -3.46
N LEU A 9 -0.73 -4.25 -3.77
CA LEU A 9 -0.58 -3.44 -4.97
C LEU A 9 0.63 -3.93 -5.77
N ASP A 10 0.41 -4.17 -7.06
CA ASP A 10 1.49 -4.31 -8.04
C ASP A 10 1.92 -2.91 -8.47
N VAL A 11 3.15 -2.53 -8.12
CA VAL A 11 3.71 -1.21 -8.39
C VAL A 11 4.97 -1.36 -9.23
N LEU A 12 4.96 -0.67 -10.37
CA LEU A 12 6.15 -0.54 -11.20
C LEU A 12 6.88 0.74 -10.81
N LYS A 13 8.12 0.63 -10.35
CA LYS A 13 8.94 1.80 -10.00
C LYS A 13 10.25 1.84 -10.79
N PRO A 14 10.84 3.02 -10.98
CA PRO A 14 12.22 3.12 -11.46
C PRO A 14 13.22 2.57 -10.43
N HIS A 15 14.46 2.35 -10.88
CA HIS A 15 15.56 1.86 -10.03
C HIS A 15 15.84 2.74 -8.79
N GLN A 16 15.48 4.02 -8.85
CA GLN A 16 15.56 4.96 -7.72
C GLN A 16 14.26 5.76 -7.58
N PRO A 17 13.75 5.97 -6.35
CA PRO A 17 14.35 5.62 -5.05
C PRO A 17 14.30 4.11 -4.74
N GLY A 18 15.17 3.66 -3.83
CA GLY A 18 15.27 2.25 -3.45
C GLY A 18 14.04 1.75 -2.70
N ALA A 19 13.83 0.43 -2.66
CA ALA A 19 12.71 -0.19 -1.96
C ALA A 19 12.57 0.27 -0.48
N LEU A 20 13.69 0.46 0.21
CA LEU A 20 13.69 0.83 1.62
C LEU A 20 13.13 2.24 1.86
N GLU A 21 13.55 3.21 1.04
CA GLU A 21 13.01 4.58 1.04
C GLU A 21 11.51 4.57 0.72
N PHE A 22 11.12 3.75 -0.26
CA PHE A 22 9.75 3.64 -0.72
C PHE A 22 8.81 3.10 0.36
N ALA A 23 9.22 2.00 1.00
CA ALA A 23 8.47 1.41 2.11
C ALA A 23 8.43 2.35 3.33
N SER A 24 9.54 3.04 3.62
CA SER A 24 9.59 3.98 4.74
C SER A 24 8.70 5.19 4.53
N ALA A 25 8.64 5.75 3.31
CA ALA A 25 7.78 6.89 2.99
C ALA A 25 6.28 6.54 3.12
N LEU A 26 5.90 5.31 2.75
CA LEU A 26 4.53 4.83 2.92
C LEU A 26 4.19 4.54 4.39
N ALA A 27 5.15 4.03 5.16
CA ALA A 27 4.96 3.80 6.59
C ALA A 27 4.91 5.13 7.39
N ASP A 28 5.50 6.20 6.88
CA ASP A 28 5.46 7.53 7.50
C ASP A 28 4.08 8.23 7.35
N LEU A 29 3.21 7.72 6.46
CA LEU A 29 1.85 8.24 6.30
C LEU A 29 1.02 8.12 7.59
N ASP A 30 1.16 7.00 8.30
CA ASP A 30 0.48 6.76 9.57
C ASP A 30 1.29 5.79 10.45
N PRO A 31 1.46 6.06 11.76
CA PRO A 31 2.19 5.17 12.66
C PRO A 31 1.58 3.77 12.80
N GLY A 32 0.30 3.59 12.42
CA GLY A 32 -0.38 2.29 12.39
C GLY A 32 -0.19 1.53 11.08
N TYR A 33 0.45 2.11 10.05
CA TYR A 33 0.64 1.46 8.77
C TYR A 33 1.86 0.54 8.79
N ARG A 34 1.62 -0.71 8.39
CA ARG A 34 2.66 -1.71 8.20
C ARG A 34 2.82 -1.97 6.72
N VAL A 35 3.97 -1.54 6.19
CA VAL A 35 4.29 -1.66 4.78
C VAL A 35 5.28 -2.79 4.58
N ASN A 36 4.94 -3.73 3.72
CA ASN A 36 5.82 -4.79 3.25
C ASN A 36 6.03 -4.61 1.75
N LEU A 37 7.29 -4.45 1.35
CA LEU A 37 7.66 -4.33 -0.06
C LEU A 37 8.48 -5.55 -0.44
N LYS A 38 8.01 -6.26 -1.46
CA LYS A 38 8.68 -7.41 -2.05
C LYS A 38 9.05 -7.08 -3.49
N VAL A 39 10.32 -7.23 -3.85
CA VAL A 39 10.74 -7.12 -5.25
C VAL A 39 10.46 -8.45 -5.93
N GLU A 40 9.70 -8.43 -7.02
CA GLU A 40 9.40 -9.63 -7.81
C GLU A 40 10.39 -9.75 -8.97
N GLU A 41 10.49 -8.70 -9.78
CA GLU A 41 11.35 -8.67 -10.95
C GLU A 41 12.09 -7.34 -11.06
N VAL A 42 13.32 -7.43 -11.56
CA VAL A 42 14.19 -6.28 -11.83
C VAL A 42 14.53 -6.30 -13.31
N ASP A 43 13.99 -5.33 -14.03
CA ASP A 43 14.27 -5.07 -15.44
C ASP A 43 15.41 -4.07 -15.60
N GLU A 44 15.86 -3.89 -16.84
CA GLU A 44 16.99 -3.01 -17.19
C GLU A 44 16.79 -1.54 -16.76
N ASN A 45 15.54 -1.08 -16.64
CA ASN A 45 15.22 0.30 -16.27
C ASN A 45 14.15 0.44 -15.18
N THR A 46 13.45 -0.65 -14.83
CA THR A 46 12.29 -0.64 -13.93
C THR A 46 12.34 -1.84 -12.99
N GLU A 47 11.67 -1.73 -11.86
CA GLU A 47 11.52 -2.80 -10.89
C GLU A 47 10.03 -3.00 -10.64
N SER A 48 9.59 -4.25 -10.78
CA SER A 48 8.25 -4.69 -10.42
C SER A 48 8.26 -5.10 -8.95
N ILE A 49 7.53 -4.36 -8.13
CA ILE A 49 7.46 -4.57 -6.69
C ILE A 49 6.00 -4.82 -6.27
N ILE A 50 5.83 -5.78 -5.37
CA ILE A 50 4.56 -6.04 -4.69
C ILE A 50 4.58 -5.33 -3.35
N LEU A 51 3.57 -4.51 -3.15
CA LEU A 51 3.44 -3.63 -2.01
C LEU A 51 2.22 -4.05 -1.19
N VAL A 52 2.46 -4.55 0.01
CA VAL A 52 1.43 -4.96 0.95
C VAL A 52 1.37 -3.92 2.06
N ILE A 53 0.21 -3.30 2.23
CA ILE A 53 -0.02 -2.30 3.26
C ILE A 53 -1.11 -2.82 4.16
N GLU A 54 -0.84 -2.89 5.47
CA GLU A 54 -1.76 -3.32 6.51
C GLU A 54 -1.96 -2.17 7.50
N GLY A 55 -3.19 -1.90 7.93
CA GLY A 55 -3.50 -0.76 8.79
C GLY A 55 -4.95 -0.82 9.27
N GLU A 56 -5.31 0.02 10.24
CA GLU A 56 -6.69 0.02 10.75
C GLU A 56 -7.64 0.80 9.87
N ASP A 57 -7.16 1.83 9.16
CA ASP A 57 -7.90 2.69 8.22
C ASP A 57 -6.97 3.10 7.06
N ILE A 58 -6.88 2.25 6.05
CA ILE A 58 -5.99 2.47 4.90
C ILE A 58 -6.61 3.48 3.93
N GLN A 59 -5.93 4.61 3.75
CA GLN A 59 -6.30 5.65 2.79
C GLN A 59 -5.58 5.40 1.45
N PHE A 60 -6.26 4.69 0.53
CA PHE A 60 -5.71 4.36 -0.79
C PHE A 60 -5.26 5.60 -1.59
N ASP A 61 -6.01 6.69 -1.51
CA ASP A 61 -5.70 7.95 -2.19
C ASP A 61 -4.35 8.53 -1.75
N ALA A 62 -4.08 8.55 -0.44
CA ALA A 62 -2.81 9.00 0.11
C ALA A 62 -1.63 8.12 -0.32
N ILE A 63 -1.85 6.80 -0.37
CA ILE A 63 -0.85 5.82 -0.83
C ILE A 63 -0.53 6.04 -2.31
N ASP A 64 -1.55 6.16 -3.16
CA ASP A 64 -1.39 6.43 -4.59
C ASP A 64 -0.61 7.73 -4.85
N GLU A 65 -0.91 8.80 -4.10
CA GLU A 65 -0.18 10.06 -4.20
C GLU A 65 1.31 9.91 -3.84
N VAL A 66 1.64 9.17 -2.78
CA VAL A 66 3.03 8.92 -2.37
C VAL A 66 3.75 8.07 -3.42
N ILE A 67 3.11 7.00 -3.91
CA ILE A 67 3.67 6.14 -4.96
C ILE A 67 4.04 6.97 -6.19
N LYS A 68 3.10 7.81 -6.66
CA LYS A 68 3.33 8.70 -7.81
C LYS A 68 4.42 9.73 -7.55
N LYS A 69 4.48 10.33 -6.35
CA LYS A 69 5.55 11.27 -5.96
C LYS A 69 6.93 10.64 -5.99
N LEU A 70 7.04 9.37 -5.62
CA LEU A 70 8.29 8.61 -5.65
C LEU A 70 8.63 8.09 -7.05
N GLY A 71 7.83 8.41 -8.07
CA GLY A 71 8.03 7.96 -9.44
C GLY A 71 7.55 6.54 -9.71
N GLY A 72 6.88 5.91 -8.75
CA GLY A 72 6.20 4.63 -8.94
C GLY A 72 4.84 4.80 -9.60
N THR A 73 4.34 3.74 -10.23
CA THR A 73 3.01 3.68 -10.82
C THR A 73 2.33 2.39 -10.37
N ILE A 74 1.12 2.51 -9.82
CA ILE A 74 0.29 1.35 -9.52
C ILE A 74 -0.15 0.76 -10.86
N HIS A 75 0.27 -0.47 -11.12
CA HIS A 75 -0.09 -1.20 -12.32
C HIS A 75 -1.41 -1.95 -12.11
N SER A 76 -1.61 -2.57 -10.94
CA SER A 76 -2.86 -3.22 -10.54
C SER A 76 -3.01 -3.37 -9.02
N VAL A 77 -4.25 -3.62 -8.58
CA VAL A 77 -4.57 -3.99 -7.20
C VAL A 77 -4.89 -5.47 -7.18
N ASP A 78 -4.04 -6.28 -6.57
CA ASP A 78 -4.15 -7.73 -6.58
C ASP A 78 -5.05 -8.26 -5.46
N GLU A 79 -5.00 -7.66 -4.27
CA GLU A 79 -5.76 -8.10 -3.10
C GLU A 79 -6.24 -6.90 -2.29
N VAL A 80 -7.48 -6.96 -1.80
CA VAL A 80 -8.02 -5.96 -0.88
C VAL A 80 -8.79 -6.68 0.23
N GLU A 81 -8.45 -6.37 1.46
CA GLU A 81 -9.20 -6.78 2.64
C GLU A 81 -9.90 -5.56 3.24
N ALA A 82 -11.22 -5.65 3.35
CA ALA A 82 -12.03 -4.61 3.98
C ALA A 82 -12.94 -5.22 5.03
N GLU A 83 -13.01 -4.56 6.18
CA GLU A 83 -13.85 -4.93 7.29
C GLU A 83 -15.12 -4.07 7.29
N GLY A 84 -16.28 -4.73 7.24
CA GLY A 84 -17.55 -4.04 7.47
C GLY A 84 -17.66 -3.65 8.94
N ASN A 85 -17.98 -2.39 9.23
CA ASN A 85 -18.20 -1.94 10.61
C ASN A 85 -19.18 -2.91 11.30
N PRO A 86 -18.84 -3.50 12.46
CA PRO A 86 -19.77 -4.35 13.17
C PRO A 86 -21.05 -3.53 13.46
N PRO A 87 -22.24 -4.12 13.36
CA PRO A 87 -23.44 -3.45 13.86
C PRO A 87 -23.13 -3.07 15.31
N ALA A 88 -23.38 -1.80 15.66
CA ALA A 88 -23.29 -1.35 17.04
C ALA A 88 -24.00 -2.40 17.92
N PRO A 89 -23.41 -2.84 19.05
CA PRO A 89 -24.09 -3.80 19.89
C PRO A 89 -25.46 -3.20 20.21
N SER A 90 -26.50 -3.84 19.70
CA SER A 90 -27.86 -3.59 20.11
C SER A 90 -27.91 -3.93 21.58
N GLU A 91 -27.75 -2.92 22.44
CA GLU A 91 -28.15 -3.00 23.84
C GLU A 91 -29.65 -3.38 23.84
N GLY A 92 -29.93 -4.58 24.32
CA GLY A 92 -31.26 -5.15 24.49
C GLY A 92 -31.26 -6.10 25.68
#